data_AF-A0A6L5G277-F1
#
_entry.id   AF-A0A6L5G277-F1
#
_cell.length_a   1.000
_cell.length_b   1.000
_cell.length_c   1.000
_cell.angle_alpha   90.00
_cell.angle_beta   90.00
_cell.angle_gamma   90.00
#
_symmetry.space_group_name_H-M   'P 1'
#
loop_
_entity.id
_entity.type
_entity.pdbx_description
1 polymer ?
#
loop_
_entity_poly.entity_id
_entity_poly.type
_entity_poly.pdbx_seq_one_letter_code
_entity_poly.pdbx_strand_id
1 'polypeptide(L)'
;MDLEKLARRWEESIAQQGTSLSRIIDPRVQSNVLALGIAIVAGVAALAARLVDDTGTVESLLDAFGAGVAVFLAWALGRELDPDNDSSALVAELGAFALWFWLPSSAGLLFATLILVRLIVRSTGRAPTRGDLIFAALVTAGTVAVAVSSYEGWSRPKAIEWLLLGAGV
;
A
#
# COMPACT_ATOMS: atom_id res chain seq x y z
N MET A 1 -30.18 23.11 19.38
CA MET A 1 -28.95 22.32 19.17
C MET A 1 -27.83 23.09 19.85
N ASP A 2 -27.22 22.51 20.89
CA ASP A 2 -26.32 23.21 21.80
C ASP A 2 -24.88 23.18 21.26
N LEU A 3 -24.40 24.33 20.77
CA LEU A 3 -23.11 24.46 20.10
C LEU A 3 -21.92 24.22 21.04
N GLU A 4 -22.05 24.57 22.32
CA GLU A 4 -20.98 24.32 23.31
C GLU A 4 -20.82 22.82 23.58
N LYS A 5 -21.93 22.10 23.66
CA LYS A 5 -21.93 20.65 23.84
C LYS A 5 -21.37 19.91 22.63
N LEU A 6 -21.58 20.45 21.42
CA LEU A 6 -20.98 19.94 20.20
C LEU A 6 -19.48 20.23 20.12
N ALA A 7 -19.06 21.45 20.47
CA ALA A 7 -17.65 21.82 20.52
C ALA A 7 -16.86 20.94 21.50
N ARG A 8 -17.39 20.73 22.71
CA ARG A 8 -16.76 19.87 23.72
C ARG A 8 -16.69 18.41 23.29
N ARG A 9 -17.74 17.87 22.67
CA ARG A 9 -17.71 16.52 22.07
C ARG A 9 -16.70 16.40 20.94
N TRP A 10 -16.52 17.46 20.16
CA TRP A 10 -15.55 17.48 19.07
C TRP A 10 -14.12 17.48 19.62
N GLU A 11 -13.83 18.29 20.64
CA GLU A 11 -12.55 18.30 21.36
C GLU A 11 -12.22 16.95 22.01
N GLU A 12 -13.20 16.31 22.65
CA GLU A 12 -13.06 14.98 23.26
C GLU A 12 -12.83 13.89 22.20
N SER A 13 -13.55 13.93 21.07
CA SER A 13 -13.36 12.99 19.95
C SER A 13 -11.99 13.14 19.30
N ILE A 14 -11.48 14.37 19.26
CA ILE A 14 -10.13 14.67 18.82
C ILE A 14 -9.18 14.03 19.82
N ALA A 15 -9.24 14.38 21.11
CA ALA A 15 -8.34 13.84 22.13
C ALA A 15 -8.28 12.29 22.21
N GLN A 16 -9.33 11.56 21.81
CA GLN A 16 -9.37 10.09 21.83
C GLN A 16 -8.65 9.38 20.67
N GLN A 17 -8.35 10.04 19.55
CA GLN A 17 -7.57 9.43 18.47
C GLN A 17 -6.07 9.63 18.72
N GLY A 18 -5.35 8.54 18.99
CA GLY A 18 -3.94 8.57 19.39
C GLY A 18 -2.90 8.88 18.29
N THR A 19 -3.28 8.87 17.01
CA THR A 19 -2.36 9.14 15.87
C THR A 19 -3.09 9.85 14.73
N SER A 20 -2.36 10.66 13.96
CA SER A 20 -2.87 11.30 12.74
C SER A 20 -2.85 10.37 11.51
N LEU A 21 -2.24 9.19 11.62
CA LEU A 21 -1.96 8.29 10.51
C LEU A 21 -3.04 7.23 10.27
N SER A 22 -3.93 6.99 11.23
CA SER A 22 -4.95 5.95 11.12
C SER A 22 -6.28 6.51 10.62
N ARG A 23 -6.87 5.81 9.66
CA ARG A 23 -8.27 5.98 9.25
C ARG A 23 -8.92 4.61 9.30
N ILE A 24 -10.01 4.50 10.08
CA ILE A 24 -10.78 3.26 10.17
C ILE A 24 -11.48 3.03 8.82
N ILE A 25 -11.39 1.81 8.31
CA ILE A 25 -12.06 1.40 7.08
C ILE A 25 -13.50 1.04 7.44
N ASP A 26 -14.47 1.75 6.86
CA ASP A 26 -15.90 1.44 7.01
C ASP A 26 -16.33 0.40 5.96
N PRO A 27 -16.73 -0.82 6.35
CA PRO A 27 -17.15 -1.86 5.41
C PRO A 27 -18.49 -1.57 4.73
N ARG A 28 -19.22 -0.52 5.13
CA ARG A 28 -20.48 -0.10 4.47
C ARG A 28 -20.23 0.66 3.18
N VAL A 29 -19.02 1.17 2.99
CA VAL A 29 -18.63 1.91 1.78
C VAL A 29 -18.21 0.92 0.70
N GLN A 30 -18.89 0.94 -0.45
CA GLN A 30 -18.64 0.00 -1.55
C GLN A 30 -17.19 0.04 -2.03
N SER A 31 -16.58 1.22 -2.15
CA SER A 31 -15.17 1.38 -2.54
C SER A 31 -14.22 0.60 -1.63
N ASN A 32 -14.45 0.61 -0.31
CA ASN A 32 -13.61 -0.11 0.65
C ASN A 32 -13.73 -1.64 0.50
N VAL A 33 -14.93 -2.13 0.22
CA VAL A 33 -15.20 -3.56 0.02
C VAL A 33 -14.59 -4.04 -1.29
N LEU A 34 -14.73 -3.26 -2.36
CA LEU A 34 -14.10 -3.54 -3.65
C LEU A 34 -12.58 -3.59 -3.49
N ALA A 35 -11.99 -2.66 -2.75
CA ALA A 35 -10.57 -2.63 -2.52
C ALA A 35 -10.06 -3.88 -1.81
N LEU A 36 -10.75 -4.28 -0.74
CA LEU A 36 -10.39 -5.52 -0.05
C LEU A 36 -10.57 -6.76 -0.95
N GLY A 37 -11.63 -6.80 -1.74
CA GLY A 37 -11.89 -7.89 -2.68
C GLY A 37 -10.82 -8.01 -3.77
N ILE A 38 -10.44 -6.90 -4.40
CA ILE A 38 -9.42 -6.86 -5.46
C ILE A 38 -8.05 -7.20 -4.87
N ALA A 39 -7.70 -6.70 -3.69
CA ALA A 39 -6.47 -7.06 -2.99
C ALA A 39 -6.38 -8.57 -2.69
N ILE A 40 -7.49 -9.21 -2.26
CA ILE A 40 -7.53 -10.67 -2.05
C ILE A 40 -7.34 -11.40 -3.37
N VAL A 41 -8.04 -10.99 -4.44
CA VAL A 41 -7.89 -11.57 -5.78
C VAL A 41 -6.44 -11.45 -6.27
N ALA A 42 -5.79 -10.31 -6.04
CA ALA A 42 -4.39 -10.09 -6.39
C ALA A 42 -3.46 -11.05 -5.63
N GLY A 43 -3.67 -11.22 -4.33
CA GLY A 43 -2.89 -12.18 -3.54
C GLY A 43 -3.09 -13.63 -3.99
N VAL A 44 -4.32 -14.02 -4.31
CA VAL A 44 -4.61 -15.38 -4.82
C VAL A 44 -3.98 -15.60 -6.20
N ALA A 45 -4.10 -14.62 -7.10
CA ALA A 45 -3.45 -14.68 -8.42
C ALA A 45 -1.93 -14.79 -8.29
N ALA A 46 -1.34 -14.06 -7.34
CA ALA A 46 0.08 -14.11 -7.06
C ALA A 46 0.53 -15.46 -6.50
N LEU A 47 -0.22 -16.01 -5.55
CA LEU A 47 0.05 -17.35 -5.04
C LEU A 47 -0.03 -18.39 -6.16
N ALA A 48 -1.07 -18.32 -7.00
CA ALA A 48 -1.24 -19.25 -8.11
C ALA A 48 -0.08 -19.19 -9.10
N ALA A 49 0.41 -17.99 -9.44
CA ALA A 49 1.58 -17.83 -10.29
C ALA A 49 2.85 -18.45 -9.68
N ARG A 50 3.09 -18.23 -8.38
CA ARG A 50 4.26 -18.76 -7.67
C ARG A 50 4.26 -20.27 -7.50
N LEU A 51 3.08 -20.88 -7.36
CA LEU A 51 2.95 -22.34 -7.32
C LEU A 51 3.31 -23.00 -8.66
N VAL A 52 3.25 -22.27 -9.78
CA VAL A 52 3.69 -22.77 -11.10
C VAL A 52 5.22 -22.69 -11.23
N ASP A 53 5.85 -21.70 -10.59
CA ASP A 53 7.30 -21.47 -10.64
C ASP A 53 8.11 -22.39 -9.70
N ASP A 54 7.44 -23.30 -8.97
CA ASP A 54 8.01 -24.20 -7.95
C ASP A 54 8.86 -23.47 -6.88
N THR A 55 8.51 -22.22 -6.58
CA THR A 55 9.12 -21.47 -5.48
C THR A 55 8.65 -22.04 -4.14
N GLY A 56 9.53 -22.02 -3.14
CA GLY A 56 9.23 -22.59 -1.82
C GLY A 56 7.94 -22.02 -1.22
N THR A 57 7.15 -22.87 -0.56
CA THR A 57 5.78 -22.52 -0.11
C THR A 57 5.72 -21.24 0.73
N VAL A 58 6.70 -21.01 1.60
CA VAL A 58 6.75 -19.81 2.46
C VAL A 58 6.99 -18.55 1.63
N GLU A 59 7.91 -18.60 0.65
CA GLU A 59 8.21 -17.48 -0.23
C GLU A 59 6.99 -17.12 -1.09
N SER A 60 6.35 -18.14 -1.66
CA SER A 60 5.11 -17.98 -2.43
C SER A 60 4.00 -17.30 -1.64
N LEU A 61 3.85 -17.64 -0.34
CA LEU A 61 2.87 -17.01 0.54
C LEU A 61 3.23 -15.56 0.88
N LEU A 62 4.50 -15.26 1.13
CA LEU A 62 4.96 -13.89 1.41
C LEU A 62 4.80 -12.98 0.19
N ASP A 63 5.13 -13.48 -1.00
CA ASP A 63 4.91 -12.77 -2.26
C ASP A 63 3.43 -12.52 -2.53
N ALA A 64 2.59 -13.53 -2.30
CA ALA A 64 1.14 -13.41 -2.43
C ALA A 64 0.55 -12.35 -1.49
N PHE A 65 0.98 -12.39 -0.23
CA PHE A 65 0.56 -11.38 0.75
C PHE A 65 1.07 -9.99 0.34
N GLY A 66 2.32 -9.87 -0.08
CA GLY A 66 2.92 -8.62 -0.54
C GLY A 66 2.19 -8.02 -1.74
N ALA A 67 1.77 -8.84 -2.70
CA ALA A 67 0.99 -8.41 -3.86
C ALA A 67 -0.37 -7.84 -3.46
N GLY A 68 -1.13 -8.57 -2.62
CA GLY A 68 -2.42 -8.11 -2.11
C GLY A 68 -2.30 -6.79 -1.33
N VAL A 69 -1.29 -6.68 -0.46
CA VAL A 69 -1.01 -5.45 0.30
C VAL A 69 -0.64 -4.30 -0.65
N ALA A 70 0.21 -4.53 -1.65
CA ALA A 70 0.61 -3.48 -2.59
C ALA A 70 -0.59 -2.91 -3.37
N VAL A 71 -1.47 -3.79 -3.87
CA VAL A 71 -2.69 -3.39 -4.59
C VAL A 71 -3.62 -2.58 -3.68
N PHE A 72 -3.85 -3.05 -2.45
CA PHE A 72 -4.63 -2.32 -1.45
C PHE A 72 -4.02 -0.94 -1.11
N LEU A 73 -2.70 -0.86 -1.01
CA LEU A 73 -2.01 0.40 -0.71
C LEU A 73 -2.10 1.40 -1.88
N ALA A 74 -2.14 0.93 -3.13
CA ALA A 74 -2.38 1.79 -4.28
C ALA A 74 -3.79 2.41 -4.24
N TRP A 75 -4.81 1.61 -3.89
CA TRP A 75 -6.15 2.12 -3.61
C TRP A 75 -6.14 3.19 -2.51
N ALA A 76 -5.49 2.88 -1.38
CA ALA A 76 -5.42 3.78 -0.23
C ALA A 76 -4.73 5.10 -0.61
N LEU A 77 -3.69 5.05 -1.44
CA LEU A 77 -2.99 6.24 -1.91
C LEU A 77 -3.87 7.08 -2.85
N GLY A 78 -4.62 6.44 -3.75
CA GLY A 78 -5.59 7.12 -4.61
C GLY A 78 -6.64 7.89 -3.81
N ARG A 79 -7.14 7.30 -2.71
CA ARG A 79 -8.08 7.96 -1.77
C ARG A 79 -7.50 9.18 -1.06
N GLU A 80 -6.20 9.22 -0.81
CA GLU A 80 -5.54 10.38 -0.19
C GLU A 80 -5.25 11.49 -1.22
N LEU A 81 -5.02 11.12 -2.48
CA LEU A 81 -4.72 12.07 -3.56
C LEU A 81 -5.99 12.70 -4.16
N ASP A 82 -7.06 11.93 -4.28
CA ASP A 82 -8.36 12.37 -4.81
C ASP A 82 -9.49 11.86 -3.92
N PRO A 83 -9.78 12.56 -2.80
CA PRO A 83 -10.74 12.10 -1.81
C PRO A 83 -12.20 12.20 -2.27
N ASP A 84 -12.48 12.96 -3.33
CA ASP A 84 -13.84 13.24 -3.80
C ASP A 84 -14.30 12.25 -4.89
N ASN A 85 -13.37 11.47 -5.46
CA ASN A 85 -13.67 10.52 -6.53
C ASN A 85 -13.17 9.11 -6.21
N ASP A 86 -14.10 8.23 -5.83
CA ASP A 86 -13.82 6.81 -5.58
C ASP A 86 -13.27 6.08 -6.82
N SER A 87 -13.60 6.54 -8.03
CA SER A 87 -13.12 5.94 -9.28
C SER A 87 -11.62 6.10 -9.44
N SER A 88 -11.04 7.21 -8.98
CA SER A 88 -9.60 7.46 -9.04
C SER A 88 -8.82 6.44 -8.21
N ALA A 89 -9.32 6.10 -7.01
CA ALA A 89 -8.74 5.07 -6.17
C ALA A 89 -8.87 3.67 -6.78
N LEU A 90 -10.03 3.36 -7.38
CA LEU A 90 -10.24 2.09 -8.07
C LEU A 90 -9.31 1.94 -9.29
N VAL A 91 -9.11 3.00 -10.07
CA VAL A 91 -8.19 2.98 -11.22
C VAL A 91 -6.74 2.77 -10.75
N ALA A 92 -6.32 3.42 -9.67
CA ALA A 92 -4.99 3.21 -9.08
C ALA A 92 -4.80 1.75 -8.64
N GLU A 93 -5.82 1.16 -8.03
CA GLU A 93 -5.83 -0.23 -7.59
C GLU A 93 -5.72 -1.22 -8.75
N LEU A 94 -6.60 -1.08 -9.75
CA LEU A 94 -6.60 -1.92 -10.94
C LEU A 94 -5.30 -1.77 -11.74
N GLY A 95 -4.78 -0.55 -11.81
CA GLY A 95 -3.48 -0.26 -12.42
C GLY A 95 -2.34 -0.98 -11.69
N ALA A 96 -2.32 -0.93 -10.36
CA ALA A 96 -1.32 -1.65 -9.57
C ALA A 96 -1.44 -3.18 -9.76
N PHE A 97 -2.66 -3.72 -9.78
CA PHE A 97 -2.87 -5.14 -10.04
C PHE A 97 -2.41 -5.56 -11.45
N ALA A 98 -2.73 -4.77 -12.47
CA ALA A 98 -2.31 -5.06 -13.85
C ALA A 98 -0.79 -4.95 -14.03
N LEU A 99 -0.15 -3.94 -13.43
CA LEU A 99 1.30 -3.73 -13.52
C LEU A 99 2.09 -4.78 -12.74
N TRP A 100 1.52 -5.36 -11.69
CA TRP A 100 2.16 -6.39 -10.87
C TRP A 100 2.63 -7.61 -11.67
N PHE A 101 1.94 -7.96 -12.77
CA PHE A 101 2.36 -9.06 -13.65
C PHE A 101 3.69 -8.80 -14.37
N TRP A 102 4.09 -7.54 -14.51
CA TRP A 102 5.23 -7.13 -15.34
C TRP A 102 6.34 -6.45 -14.54
N LEU A 103 5.97 -5.82 -13.42
CA LEU A 103 6.86 -5.01 -12.61
C LEU A 103 6.93 -5.58 -11.19
N PRO A 104 8.13 -5.62 -10.59
CA PRO A 104 8.26 -5.90 -9.17
C PRO A 104 7.47 -4.85 -8.37
N SER A 105 6.50 -5.28 -7.58
CA SER A 105 5.82 -4.41 -6.63
C SER A 105 6.59 -4.32 -5.32
N SER A 106 6.69 -3.11 -4.75
CA SER A 106 7.20 -2.92 -3.39
C SER A 106 6.11 -2.35 -2.49
N ALA A 107 5.47 -3.24 -1.73
CA ALA A 107 4.51 -2.85 -0.71
C ALA A 107 5.11 -1.86 0.30
N GLY A 108 6.40 -2.02 0.64
CA GLY A 108 7.12 -1.10 1.52
C GLY A 108 7.18 0.33 0.96
N LEU A 109 7.51 0.49 -0.32
CA LEU A 109 7.57 1.82 -0.96
C LEU A 109 6.20 2.48 -1.03
N LEU A 110 5.16 1.72 -1.38
CA LEU A 110 3.78 2.21 -1.38
C LEU A 110 3.33 2.62 0.03
N PHE A 111 3.66 1.82 1.04
CA PHE A 111 3.32 2.11 2.43
C PHE A 111 4.03 3.36 2.95
N ALA A 112 5.34 3.47 2.68
CA ALA A 112 6.12 4.66 3.04
C ALA A 112 5.54 5.91 2.36
N THR A 113 5.21 5.81 1.07
CA THR A 113 4.62 6.92 0.32
C THR A 113 3.26 7.31 0.88
N LEU A 114 2.40 6.35 1.22
CA LEU A 114 1.10 6.60 1.85
C LEU A 114 1.24 7.37 3.16
N ILE A 115 2.18 6.98 4.03
CA ILE A 115 2.43 7.68 5.29
C ILE A 115 2.88 9.13 5.02
N LEU A 116 3.83 9.33 4.11
CA LEU A 116 4.32 10.66 3.78
C LEU A 116 3.21 11.55 3.20
N VAL A 117 2.40 11.02 2.30
CA VAL A 117 1.24 11.73 1.75
C VAL A 117 0.26 12.10 2.86
N ARG A 118 -0.07 11.19 3.78
CA ARG A 118 -0.96 11.49 4.92
C ARG A 118 -0.42 12.61 5.81
N LEU A 119 0.89 12.68 6.02
CA LEU A 119 1.52 13.76 6.79
C LEU A 119 1.44 15.12 6.07
N ILE A 120 1.53 15.12 4.74
CA ILE A 120 1.46 16.32 3.90
C ILE A 120 0.01 16.80 3.77
N VAL A 121 -0.88 15.91 3.33
CA VAL A 121 -2.30 16.19 3.08
C VAL A 121 -3.06 16.44 4.37
N ARG A 122 -2.63 15.82 5.48
CA ARG A 122 -3.30 15.89 6.79
C ARG A 122 -4.78 15.56 6.68
N SER A 123 -5.10 14.43 6.06
CA SER A 123 -6.50 14.02 5.78
C SER A 123 -7.35 13.82 7.05
N THR A 124 -6.73 13.70 8.22
CA THR A 124 -7.41 13.68 9.53
C THR A 124 -7.68 15.09 10.11
N GLY A 125 -7.17 16.16 9.47
CA GLY A 125 -7.26 17.54 9.94
C GLY A 125 -6.29 17.88 11.07
N ARG A 126 -5.43 16.95 11.49
CA ARG A 126 -4.56 17.09 12.66
C ARG A 126 -3.13 17.41 12.25
N ALA A 127 -2.44 18.16 13.10
CA ALA A 127 -1.00 18.32 12.95
C ALA A 127 -0.30 16.97 13.25
N PRO A 128 0.74 16.60 12.47
CA PRO A 128 1.57 15.46 12.76
C PRO A 128 2.12 15.50 14.19
N THR A 129 2.00 14.39 14.92
CA THR A 129 2.66 14.26 16.22
C THR A 129 4.14 13.95 16.03
N ARG A 130 4.97 14.15 17.07
CA ARG A 130 6.37 13.71 17.04
C ARG A 130 6.50 12.19 16.79
N GLY A 131 5.57 11.41 17.33
CA GLY A 131 5.51 9.96 17.10
C GLY A 131 5.27 9.63 15.62
N ASP A 132 4.34 10.34 14.97
CA ASP A 132 4.05 10.14 13.54
C ASP A 132 5.28 10.46 12.66
N LEU A 133 6.02 11.53 12.99
CA LEU A 133 7.24 11.90 12.28
C LEU A 133 8.37 10.87 12.45
N ILE A 134 8.60 10.40 13.68
CA ILE A 134 9.60 9.36 13.96
C ILE A 134 9.22 8.08 13.21
N PHE A 135 7.96 7.68 13.29
CA PHE A 135 7.46 6.49 12.60
C PHE A 135 7.65 6.59 11.08
N ALA A 136 7.26 7.71 10.47
CA ALA A 136 7.44 7.95 9.05
C ALA A 136 8.92 7.91 8.63
N ALA A 137 9.81 8.50 9.43
CA ALA A 137 11.24 8.48 9.18
C ALA A 137 11.80 7.04 9.22
N LEU A 138 11.41 6.25 10.23
CA LEU A 138 11.84 4.86 10.37
C LEU A 138 11.34 3.98 9.21
N VAL A 139 10.06 4.09 8.85
CA VAL A 139 9.49 3.32 7.74
C VAL A 139 10.17 3.68 6.42
N THR A 140 10.38 4.98 6.18
CA THR A 140 11.06 5.45 4.95
C THR A 140 12.50 4.96 4.90
N ALA A 141 13.27 5.14 5.98
CA ALA A 141 14.66 4.69 6.05
C ALA A 141 14.79 3.17 5.88
N GLY A 142 13.95 2.39 6.56
CA GLY A 142 13.94 0.93 6.43
C GLY A 142 13.60 0.47 5.02
N THR A 143 12.60 1.11 4.39
CA THR A 143 12.22 0.79 3.01
C THR A 143 13.34 1.10 2.02
N VAL A 144 14.01 2.26 2.17
CA VAL A 144 15.16 2.63 1.34
C VAL A 144 16.32 1.65 1.54
N ALA A 145 16.61 1.27 2.79
CA ALA A 145 17.67 0.30 3.07
C ALA A 145 17.41 -1.05 2.40
N VAL A 146 16.17 -1.55 2.43
CA VAL A 146 15.77 -2.79 1.73
C VAL A 146 15.85 -2.64 0.21
N ALA A 147 15.43 -1.49 -0.33
CA ALA A 147 15.53 -1.22 -1.77
C ALA A 147 16.98 -1.18 -2.24
N VAL A 148 17.87 -0.56 -1.47
CA VAL A 148 19.32 -0.49 -1.75
C VAL A 148 19.96 -1.87 -1.66
N SER A 149 19.68 -2.66 -0.63
CA SER A 149 20.23 -4.01 -0.51
C SER A 149 19.76 -4.94 -1.64
N SER A 150 18.53 -4.74 -2.12
CA SER A 150 17.99 -5.46 -3.27
C SER A 150 18.66 -5.04 -4.58
N TYR A 151 19.11 -3.78 -4.69
CA TYR A 151 19.84 -3.28 -5.85
C TYR A 151 21.28 -3.80 -5.90
N GLU A 152 21.97 -3.92 -4.77
CA GLU A 152 23.34 -4.47 -4.72
C GLU A 152 23.40 -5.95 -5.14
N GLY A 153 22.28 -6.69 -5.05
CA GLY A 153 22.13 -8.04 -5.59
C GLY A 153 21.81 -8.11 -7.10
N TRP A 154 21.48 -6.98 -7.73
CA TRP A 154 21.14 -6.89 -9.17
C TRP A 154 22.40 -6.98 -10.02
N SER A 155 22.99 -8.17 -10.10
CA SER A 155 24.10 -8.45 -11.01
C SER A 155 23.67 -8.97 -12.39
N ARG A 156 22.37 -9.23 -12.65
CA ARG A 156 21.78 -9.33 -14.01
C ARG A 156 20.26 -9.06 -14.01
N PRO A 157 19.71 -8.24 -14.93
CA PRO A 157 18.27 -8.12 -15.11
C PRO A 157 17.68 -9.42 -15.68
N LYS A 158 16.58 -9.91 -15.07
CA LYS A 158 15.81 -11.10 -15.52
C LYS A 158 15.41 -11.05 -17.01
N ALA A 159 15.30 -9.86 -17.59
CA ALA A 159 15.01 -9.67 -19.02
C ALA A 159 16.07 -10.31 -19.95
N ILE A 160 17.33 -10.39 -19.52
CA ILE A 160 18.40 -11.04 -20.30
C ILE A 160 18.27 -12.57 -20.20
N GLU A 161 17.86 -13.13 -19.06
CA GLU A 161 17.67 -14.58 -18.93
C GLU A 161 16.51 -15.08 -19.80
N TRP A 162 15.38 -14.36 -19.87
CA TRP A 162 14.28 -14.72 -20.77
C TRP A 162 14.63 -14.56 -22.25
N LEU A 163 15.44 -13.56 -22.62
CA LEU A 163 15.94 -13.39 -23.99
C LEU A 163 16.96 -14.47 -24.38
N LEU A 164 17.80 -14.91 -23.44
CA LEU A 164 18.79 -15.97 -23.67
C LEU A 164 18.16 -17.38 -23.63
N LEU A 165 17.15 -17.61 -22.79
CA LEU A 165 16.39 -18.86 -22.75
C LEU A 165 15.40 -18.97 -23.92
N GLY A 166 14.83 -17.84 -24.39
CA GLY A 166 13.99 -17.79 -25.59
C GLY A 166 14.78 -17.83 -26.91
N ALA A 167 16.08 -17.54 -26.87
CA ALA A 167 17.00 -17.69 -28.02
C ALA A 167 17.68 -19.06 -28.08
N GLY A 168 17.35 -19.98 -27.16
CA GLY A 168 17.78 -21.37 -27.18
C GLY A 168 16.88 -22.27 -28.03
N VAL A 169 16.95 -22.10 -29.35
CA VAL A 169 16.67 -23.15 -30.35
C VAL A 169 18.00 -23.70 -30.84
#